data_AF-A0A3L8BEQ0-F1
#
_entry.id   AF-A0A3L8BEQ0-F1
#
_cell.length_a   1.000
_cell.length_b   1.000
_cell.length_c   1.000
_cell.angle_alpha   90.00
_cell.angle_beta   90.00
_cell.angle_gamma   90.00
#
_symmetry.space_group_name_H-M   'P 1'
#
loop_
_entity.id
_entity.type
_entity.pdbx_description
1 polymer ?
#
loop_
_entity_poly.entity_id
_entity_poly.type
_entity_poly.pdbx_seq_one_letter_code
_entity_poly.pdbx_strand_id
1 'polypeptide(L)'
;MILVWWGLVASAQAHLGEYRMPANGDQQVVVIEQVLEGVRPEMLDWWWNNMASNDYFQRWHPQANQSAYWQVPPASFETLDYAVGAVLDTVQMVAGQAVEAEWAFAVPPGPTRCLDEDHRFMARIRFPGYPDLGVGLLRYDYVADPYGRGTVVRVSYALPAMIDAAYPGYSAGIGAIVESSLANLNGFLPEAFQQEYIEGTLLSRGNVRFEADGWLKKRIIVEQEIAGITADMLDWWWDNINSTARYQRWHPTAHVSFEWLEPPAQADELAYSVGAVQLVSEYIGPYKSNLLITWLEAEGAIGQVEYDHWIYAKTDLKALRGIFPQRMIHEYQDNESGDGIVMRSIFTVPSFFDLVMPGFSRSLGEHAIQEMQFLPRFLPELFRREFERDWSDCGLCTE
;
A
#
# COMPACT_ATOMS: atom_id res chain seq x y z
N MET A 1 -14.02 -26.06 4.17
CA MET A 1 -13.33 -24.92 3.52
C MET A 1 -14.17 -23.64 3.52
N ILE A 2 -15.50 -23.69 3.46
CA ILE A 2 -16.37 -22.50 3.57
C ILE A 2 -16.46 -21.94 5.01
N LEU A 3 -16.50 -22.77 6.05
CA LEU A 3 -16.66 -22.30 7.44
C LEU A 3 -15.49 -21.45 7.98
N VAL A 4 -14.26 -21.72 7.53
CA VAL A 4 -13.07 -20.95 7.94
C VAL A 4 -13.08 -19.56 7.31
N TRP A 5 -13.61 -19.45 6.08
CA TRP A 5 -13.70 -18.21 5.31
C TRP A 5 -14.59 -17.16 5.97
N TRP A 6 -15.75 -17.57 6.48
CA TRP A 6 -16.63 -16.68 7.24
C TRP A 6 -15.99 -16.23 8.57
N GLY A 7 -15.18 -17.08 9.20
CA GLY A 7 -14.60 -16.80 10.51
C GLY A 7 -13.55 -15.68 10.53
N LEU A 8 -12.68 -15.60 9.51
CA LEU A 8 -11.60 -14.60 9.46
C LEU A 8 -12.02 -13.26 8.83
N VAL A 9 -12.96 -13.28 7.87
CA VAL A 9 -13.60 -12.03 7.43
C VAL A 9 -14.41 -11.43 8.59
N ALA A 10 -15.11 -12.28 9.35
CA ALA A 10 -15.76 -11.84 10.58
C ALA A 10 -14.77 -11.35 11.63
N SER A 11 -13.52 -11.84 11.69
CA SER A 11 -12.52 -11.32 12.63
C SER A 11 -11.98 -9.95 12.20
N ALA A 12 -11.76 -9.71 10.90
CA ALA A 12 -11.39 -8.39 10.40
C ALA A 12 -12.54 -7.37 10.59
N GLN A 13 -13.78 -7.79 10.33
CA GLN A 13 -14.97 -6.97 10.63
C GLN A 13 -15.15 -6.75 12.14
N ALA A 14 -14.90 -7.76 12.97
CA ALA A 14 -14.94 -7.61 14.43
C ALA A 14 -13.85 -6.66 14.93
N HIS A 15 -12.63 -6.75 14.38
CA HIS A 15 -11.52 -5.83 14.63
C HIS A 15 -11.92 -4.39 14.29
N LEU A 16 -12.47 -4.16 13.08
CA LEU A 16 -12.99 -2.85 12.73
C LEU A 16 -14.18 -2.41 13.61
N GLY A 17 -14.98 -3.37 14.09
CA GLY A 17 -16.13 -3.15 14.98
C GLY A 17 -15.79 -2.58 16.36
N GLU A 18 -14.55 -2.73 16.82
CA GLU A 18 -14.04 -2.15 18.07
C GLU A 18 -13.76 -0.65 17.93
N TYR A 19 -13.50 -0.17 16.71
CA TYR A 19 -13.39 1.25 16.37
C TYR A 19 -14.76 1.92 16.33
N ARG A 20 -15.42 2.02 17.48
CA ARG A 20 -16.66 2.80 17.60
C ARG A 20 -16.34 4.29 17.61
N MET A 21 -16.96 5.04 16.71
CA MET A 21 -17.04 6.49 16.88
C MET A 21 -17.83 6.80 18.15
N PRO A 22 -17.31 7.63 19.06
CA PRO A 22 -18.13 8.17 20.14
C PRO A 22 -19.18 9.08 19.53
N ALA A 23 -20.45 8.69 19.61
CA ALA A 23 -21.55 9.60 19.36
C ALA A 23 -21.61 10.57 20.55
N ASN A 24 -21.29 11.84 20.33
CA ASN A 24 -21.76 12.86 21.28
C ASN A 24 -23.29 12.86 21.19
N GLY A 25 -23.99 12.87 22.33
CA GLY A 25 -25.39 12.40 22.49
C GLY A 25 -26.47 12.94 21.54
N ASP A 26 -26.17 13.96 20.74
CA ASP A 26 -27.07 14.54 19.74
C ASP A 26 -26.71 14.18 18.28
N GLN A 27 -25.61 13.47 18.00
CA GLN A 27 -25.20 13.14 16.62
C GLN A 27 -25.92 11.90 16.06
N GLN A 28 -26.26 11.95 14.78
CA GLN A 28 -26.72 10.77 14.04
C GLN A 28 -25.50 10.00 13.51
N VAL A 29 -25.43 8.69 13.75
CA VAL A 29 -24.32 7.85 13.29
C VAL A 29 -24.76 6.91 12.18
N VAL A 30 -24.12 7.00 11.02
CA VAL A 30 -24.26 6.04 9.91
C VAL A 30 -23.00 5.18 9.87
N VAL A 31 -23.14 3.86 9.85
CA VAL A 31 -22.02 2.91 9.77
C VAL A 31 -22.24 1.97 8.59
N ILE A 32 -21.21 1.83 7.75
CA ILE A 32 -21.21 0.94 6.57
C ILE A 32 -19.95 0.09 6.62
N GLU A 33 -20.06 -1.20 6.31
CA GLU A 33 -18.93 -2.10 6.19
C GLU A 33 -18.98 -2.84 4.85
N GLN A 34 -17.85 -2.86 4.15
CA GLN A 34 -17.75 -3.51 2.85
C GLN A 34 -16.34 -4.06 2.61
N VAL A 35 -16.27 -5.12 1.80
CA VAL A 35 -15.00 -5.63 1.27
C VAL A 35 -14.81 -5.07 -0.14
N LEU A 36 -13.67 -4.43 -0.38
CA LEU A 36 -13.23 -3.93 -1.68
C LEU A 36 -12.30 -4.96 -2.32
N GLU A 37 -12.79 -5.74 -3.27
CA GLU A 37 -12.00 -6.75 -3.98
C GLU A 37 -10.99 -6.09 -4.93
N GLY A 38 -9.75 -6.55 -4.92
CA GLY A 38 -8.69 -6.02 -5.80
C GLY A 38 -8.15 -4.64 -5.40
N VAL A 39 -8.74 -3.99 -4.39
CA VAL A 39 -8.21 -2.77 -3.80
C VAL A 39 -7.28 -3.13 -2.65
N ARG A 40 -6.17 -2.40 -2.50
CA ARG A 40 -5.24 -2.48 -1.38
C ARG A 40 -5.30 -1.20 -0.54
N PRO A 41 -4.97 -1.23 0.76
CA PRO A 41 -5.01 -0.03 1.60
C PRO A 41 -4.23 1.15 1.04
N GLU A 42 -3.06 0.92 0.43
CA GLU A 42 -2.20 1.94 -0.17
C GLU A 42 -2.90 2.68 -1.33
N MET A 43 -3.79 2.00 -2.04
CA MET A 43 -4.60 2.63 -3.10
C MET A 43 -5.62 3.61 -2.52
N LEU A 44 -6.17 3.30 -1.33
CA LEU A 44 -7.05 4.23 -0.61
C LEU A 44 -6.25 5.40 -0.05
N ASP A 45 -5.05 5.16 0.48
CA ASP A 45 -4.16 6.23 0.95
C ASP A 45 -3.87 7.24 -0.16
N TRP A 46 -3.58 6.75 -1.37
CA TRP A 46 -3.42 7.60 -2.57
C TRP A 46 -4.73 8.29 -2.97
N TRP A 47 -5.84 7.55 -2.95
CA TRP A 47 -7.16 8.05 -3.34
C TRP A 47 -7.56 9.30 -2.57
N TRP A 48 -7.39 9.32 -1.25
CA TRP A 48 -7.81 10.46 -0.43
C TRP A 48 -7.10 11.77 -0.79
N ASN A 49 -5.84 11.67 -1.21
CA ASN A 49 -5.05 12.83 -1.65
C ASN A 49 -5.40 13.24 -3.09
N ASN A 50 -5.92 12.33 -3.91
CA ASN A 50 -6.09 12.53 -5.36
C ASN A 50 -7.55 12.54 -5.82
N MET A 51 -8.52 12.33 -4.94
CA MET A 51 -9.94 12.20 -5.30
C MET A 51 -10.55 13.41 -6.00
N ALA A 52 -9.97 14.60 -5.83
CA ALA A 52 -10.40 15.83 -6.50
C ALA A 52 -9.52 16.23 -7.69
N SER A 53 -8.54 15.40 -8.04
CA SER A 53 -7.79 15.49 -9.29
C SER A 53 -8.65 14.94 -10.42
N ASN A 54 -8.54 15.51 -11.63
CA ASN A 54 -9.27 15.06 -12.82
C ASN A 54 -10.79 14.95 -12.59
N ASP A 55 -11.43 13.89 -13.10
CA ASP A 55 -12.86 13.59 -12.96
C ASP A 55 -13.13 12.52 -11.88
N TYR A 56 -12.17 12.27 -10.99
CA TYR A 56 -12.22 11.17 -10.03
C TYR A 56 -13.41 11.25 -9.09
N PHE A 57 -13.70 12.44 -8.55
CA PHE A 57 -14.85 12.61 -7.67
C PHE A 57 -16.15 12.23 -8.37
N GLN A 58 -16.35 12.65 -9.62
CA GLN A 58 -17.52 12.27 -10.39
C GLN A 58 -17.52 10.77 -10.70
N ARG A 59 -16.39 10.17 -11.07
CA ARG A 59 -16.26 8.72 -11.31
C ARG A 59 -16.57 7.89 -10.07
N TRP A 60 -16.26 8.40 -8.88
CA TRP A 60 -16.55 7.74 -7.61
C TRP A 60 -18.07 7.53 -7.41
N HIS A 61 -18.88 8.49 -7.84
CA HIS A 61 -20.33 8.31 -7.91
C HIS A 61 -21.00 9.19 -8.98
N PRO A 62 -21.12 8.72 -10.24
CA PRO A 62 -21.52 9.58 -11.37
C PRO A 62 -22.89 10.24 -11.25
N GLN A 63 -23.80 9.65 -10.47
CA GLN A 63 -25.14 10.17 -10.27
C GLN A 63 -25.24 11.18 -9.11
N ALA A 64 -24.28 11.18 -8.19
CA ALA A 64 -24.36 11.97 -6.96
C ALA A 64 -23.28 13.05 -6.92
N ASN A 65 -22.04 12.70 -7.21
CA ASN A 65 -20.90 13.59 -7.10
C ASN A 65 -20.88 14.57 -8.28
N GLN A 66 -21.09 15.87 -7.99
CA GLN A 66 -21.13 16.93 -9.01
C GLN A 66 -19.76 17.56 -9.20
N SER A 67 -19.11 17.97 -8.10
CA SER A 67 -17.79 18.59 -8.13
C SER A 67 -17.07 18.42 -6.81
N ALA A 68 -15.74 18.44 -6.87
CA ALA A 68 -14.87 18.58 -5.72
C ALA A 68 -13.71 19.50 -6.10
N TYR A 69 -13.27 20.33 -5.15
CA TYR A 69 -12.08 21.16 -5.33
C TYR A 69 -11.31 21.31 -4.03
N TRP A 70 -9.98 21.34 -4.14
CA TRP A 70 -9.12 21.61 -3.00
C TRP A 70 -9.15 23.10 -2.66
N GLN A 71 -9.75 23.45 -1.54
CA GLN A 71 -9.59 24.78 -0.94
C GLN A 71 -8.17 24.91 -0.36
N VAL A 72 -7.71 23.86 0.30
CA VAL A 72 -6.32 23.68 0.72
C VAL A 72 -5.86 22.32 0.20
N PRO A 73 -4.98 22.25 -0.80
CA PRO A 73 -4.54 20.97 -1.35
C PRO A 73 -3.64 20.21 -0.37
N PRO A 74 -3.50 18.88 -0.54
CA PRO A 74 -2.42 18.11 0.05
C PRO A 74 -1.05 18.77 -0.19
N ALA A 75 -0.14 18.63 0.78
CA ALA A 75 1.22 19.13 0.64
C ALA A 75 1.98 18.45 -0.52
N SER A 76 1.62 17.20 -0.82
CA SER A 76 2.09 16.47 -1.99
C SER A 76 1.02 15.49 -2.47
N PHE A 77 0.87 15.40 -3.79
CA PHE A 77 0.04 14.39 -4.47
C PHE A 77 0.83 13.11 -4.77
N GLU A 78 2.16 13.16 -4.61
CA GLU A 78 3.13 12.11 -4.96
C GLU A 78 3.51 11.24 -3.74
N THR A 79 2.77 11.37 -2.64
CA THR A 79 2.97 10.60 -1.40
C THR A 79 1.68 9.93 -0.98
N LEU A 80 1.83 8.83 -0.25
CA LEU A 80 0.72 8.13 0.41
C LEU A 80 0.51 8.62 1.84
N ASP A 81 1.23 9.67 2.25
CA ASP A 81 1.07 10.24 3.57
C ASP A 81 -0.29 10.92 3.70
N TYR A 82 -0.90 10.75 4.86
CA TYR A 82 -2.19 11.35 5.14
C TYR A 82 -2.07 12.89 5.11
N ALA A 83 -2.83 13.53 4.23
CA ALA A 83 -2.78 14.97 4.00
C ALA A 83 -3.45 15.81 5.12
N VAL A 84 -2.89 15.75 6.33
CA VAL A 84 -3.37 16.54 7.48
C VAL A 84 -3.50 18.02 7.09
N GLY A 85 -4.66 18.61 7.37
CA GLY A 85 -4.89 20.04 7.12
C GLY A 85 -5.31 20.39 5.70
N ALA A 86 -5.36 19.41 4.77
CA ALA A 86 -6.05 19.60 3.50
C ALA A 86 -7.54 19.88 3.75
N VAL A 87 -8.12 20.70 2.87
CA VAL A 87 -9.53 21.08 2.93
C VAL A 87 -10.12 20.92 1.55
N LEU A 88 -11.12 20.04 1.47
CA LEU A 88 -11.81 19.71 0.24
C LEU A 88 -13.25 20.23 0.29
N ASP A 89 -13.63 21.03 -0.69
CA ASP A 89 -15.01 21.44 -0.87
C ASP A 89 -15.67 20.54 -1.91
N THR A 90 -16.89 20.10 -1.62
CA THR A 90 -17.63 19.12 -2.42
C THR A 90 -19.06 19.58 -2.67
N VAL A 91 -19.60 19.20 -3.83
CA VAL A 91 -21.03 19.31 -4.15
C VAL A 91 -21.55 17.93 -4.51
N GLN A 92 -22.51 17.43 -3.74
CA GLN A 92 -23.12 16.11 -3.93
C GLN A 92 -24.65 16.22 -3.98
N MET A 93 -25.26 15.47 -4.88
CA MET A 93 -26.71 15.27 -4.88
C MET A 93 -27.08 14.19 -3.86
N VAL A 94 -27.65 14.61 -2.73
CA VAL A 94 -28.10 13.72 -1.65
C VAL A 94 -29.61 13.85 -1.52
N ALA A 95 -30.34 12.73 -1.58
CA ALA A 95 -31.81 12.71 -1.51
C ALA A 95 -32.49 13.70 -2.49
N GLY A 96 -31.90 13.92 -3.67
CA GLY A 96 -32.42 14.84 -4.69
C GLY A 96 -32.09 16.33 -4.46
N GLN A 97 -31.28 16.65 -3.46
CA GLN A 97 -30.84 18.01 -3.15
C GLN A 97 -29.33 18.17 -3.39
N ALA A 98 -28.92 19.32 -3.91
CA ALA A 98 -27.50 19.67 -3.97
C ALA A 98 -27.03 20.08 -2.56
N VAL A 99 -26.03 19.38 -2.05
CA VAL A 99 -25.42 19.62 -0.75
C VAL A 99 -23.97 20.04 -0.95
N GLU A 100 -23.65 21.23 -0.45
CA GLU A 100 -22.29 21.73 -0.35
C GLU A 100 -21.69 21.33 0.99
N ALA A 101 -20.51 20.73 0.97
CA ALA A 101 -19.81 20.31 2.18
C ALA A 101 -18.30 20.58 2.09
N GLU A 102 -17.74 21.12 3.18
CA GLU A 102 -16.30 21.31 3.41
C GLU A 102 -15.80 20.13 4.24
N TRP A 103 -14.78 19.42 3.76
CA TRP A 103 -14.12 18.30 4.42
C TRP A 103 -12.72 18.73 4.83
N ALA A 104 -12.55 19.06 6.10
CA ALA A 104 -11.25 19.41 6.67
C ALA A 104 -10.56 18.15 7.21
N PHE A 105 -9.48 17.72 6.56
CA PHE A 105 -8.70 16.54 6.92
C PHE A 105 -8.12 16.74 8.32
N ALA A 106 -8.49 15.83 9.22
CA ALA A 106 -8.17 15.93 10.64
C ALA A 106 -7.17 14.84 11.02
N VAL A 107 -6.22 15.17 11.90
CA VAL A 107 -5.27 14.21 12.45
C VAL A 107 -6.06 13.00 12.96
N PRO A 108 -5.90 11.81 12.35
CA PRO A 108 -6.54 10.63 12.86
C PRO A 108 -6.02 10.43 14.29
N PRO A 109 -6.87 10.14 15.29
CA PRO A 109 -6.35 9.77 16.58
C PRO A 109 -5.36 8.62 16.35
N GLY A 110 -4.21 8.67 17.04
CA GLY A 110 -3.12 7.70 16.89
C GLY A 110 -3.64 6.26 16.96
N PRO A 111 -2.81 5.29 16.55
CA PRO A 111 -3.20 3.88 16.54
C PRO A 111 -3.90 3.53 17.85
N THR A 112 -5.15 3.06 17.77
CA THR A 112 -5.88 2.62 18.97
C THR A 112 -5.40 1.24 19.40
N ARG A 113 -4.61 0.58 18.54
CA ARG A 113 -3.80 -0.62 18.76
C ARG A 113 -2.52 -0.57 17.94
N CYS A 114 -1.48 -1.24 18.42
CA CYS A 114 -0.19 -1.47 17.77
C CYS A 114 -0.25 -2.39 16.53
N LEU A 115 -1.14 -2.13 15.58
CA LEU A 115 -1.26 -2.99 14.40
C LEU A 115 -0.76 -2.22 13.18
N ASP A 116 0.30 -2.75 12.56
CA ASP A 116 0.96 -2.19 11.36
C ASP A 116 0.12 -2.25 10.08
N GLU A 117 -1.13 -2.71 10.18
CA GLU A 117 -2.01 -2.97 9.04
C GLU A 117 -3.26 -2.08 9.04
N ASP A 118 -3.39 -1.19 10.04
CA ASP A 118 -4.57 -0.36 10.24
C ASP A 118 -4.38 1.01 9.57
N HIS A 119 -5.18 1.28 8.56
CA HIS A 119 -5.20 2.55 7.86
C HIS A 119 -6.46 3.34 8.23
N ARG A 120 -6.34 4.68 8.19
CA ARG A 120 -7.42 5.57 8.57
C ARG A 120 -7.42 6.86 7.78
N PHE A 121 -8.59 7.18 7.24
CA PHE A 121 -8.93 8.51 6.77
C PHE A 121 -9.96 9.15 7.71
N MET A 122 -9.79 10.43 8.03
CA MET A 122 -10.73 11.17 8.87
C MET A 122 -10.91 12.60 8.36
N ALA A 123 -12.13 13.13 8.40
CA ALA A 123 -12.37 14.53 8.06
C ALA A 123 -13.47 15.12 8.93
N ARG A 124 -13.32 16.39 9.31
CA ARG A 124 -14.43 17.17 9.88
C ARG A 124 -15.26 17.72 8.73
N ILE A 125 -16.56 17.47 8.75
CA ILE A 125 -17.49 17.95 7.72
C ILE A 125 -18.23 19.18 8.23
N ARG A 126 -18.29 20.23 7.41
CA ARG A 126 -19.17 21.39 7.61
C ARG A 126 -20.06 21.60 6.40
N PHE A 127 -21.17 22.30 6.62
CA PHE A 127 -22.15 22.64 5.58
C PHE A 127 -22.21 24.16 5.44
N PRO A 128 -21.49 24.78 4.49
CA PRO A 128 -21.40 26.24 4.37
C PRO A 128 -22.75 26.96 4.26
N GLY A 129 -23.74 26.32 3.64
CA GLY A 129 -25.11 26.85 3.55
C GLY A 129 -25.86 26.91 4.88
N TYR A 130 -25.40 26.19 5.91
CA TYR A 130 -26.00 26.16 7.24
C TYR A 130 -24.92 26.12 8.34
N PRO A 131 -24.23 27.24 8.61
CA PRO A 131 -23.10 27.28 9.55
C PRO A 131 -23.45 26.85 10.98
N ASP A 132 -24.71 27.05 11.39
CA ASP A 132 -25.21 26.75 12.74
C ASP A 132 -25.54 25.26 12.96
N LEU A 133 -25.47 24.40 11.93
CA LEU A 133 -25.65 22.95 12.11
C LEU A 133 -24.59 22.34 13.01
N GLY A 134 -23.40 22.95 13.07
CA GLY A 134 -22.25 22.38 13.74
C GLY A 134 -21.41 21.51 12.82
N VAL A 135 -20.55 20.68 13.42
CA VAL A 135 -19.51 19.93 12.72
C VAL A 135 -19.83 18.44 12.76
N GLY A 136 -19.83 17.80 11.59
CA GLY A 136 -19.84 16.35 11.46
C GLY A 136 -18.43 15.76 11.45
N LEU A 137 -18.32 14.45 11.61
CA LEU A 137 -17.07 13.70 11.50
C LEU A 137 -17.25 12.53 10.53
N LEU A 138 -16.39 12.47 9.53
CA LEU A 138 -16.24 11.37 8.59
C LEU A 138 -15.02 10.54 8.95
N ARG A 139 -15.15 9.22 8.92
CA ARG A 139 -14.06 8.29 9.20
C ARG A 139 -14.19 7.05 8.33
N TYR A 140 -13.08 6.67 7.72
CA TYR A 140 -12.88 5.39 7.06
C TYR A 140 -11.74 4.69 7.78
N ASP A 141 -12.03 3.55 8.40
CA ASP A 141 -11.02 2.61 8.89
C ASP A 141 -10.92 1.47 7.89
N TYR A 142 -9.72 1.08 7.52
CA TYR A 142 -9.53 0.01 6.55
C TYR A 142 -8.27 -0.79 6.79
N VAL A 143 -8.38 -2.09 6.54
CA VAL A 143 -7.33 -3.08 6.76
C VAL A 143 -7.28 -4.04 5.57
N ALA A 144 -6.11 -4.59 5.30
CA ALA A 144 -5.99 -5.65 4.32
C ALA A 144 -6.86 -6.87 4.73
N ASP A 145 -7.52 -7.50 3.75
CA ASP A 145 -8.13 -8.82 3.97
C ASP A 145 -7.02 -9.80 4.38
N PRO A 146 -7.16 -10.59 5.47
CA PRO A 146 -6.14 -11.54 5.90
C PRO A 146 -5.74 -12.58 4.85
N TYR A 147 -6.56 -12.77 3.81
CA TYR A 147 -6.28 -13.65 2.68
C TYR A 147 -5.65 -12.93 1.47
N GLY A 148 -5.39 -11.63 1.57
CA GLY A 148 -4.76 -10.83 0.51
C GLY A 148 -5.62 -10.63 -0.73
N ARG A 149 -6.96 -10.65 -0.61
CA ARG A 149 -7.87 -10.50 -1.77
C ARG A 149 -8.35 -9.07 -1.98
N GLY A 150 -8.29 -8.25 -0.96
CA GLY A 150 -8.85 -6.90 -1.00
C GLY A 150 -8.63 -6.16 0.32
N THR A 151 -9.50 -5.19 0.56
CA THR A 151 -9.49 -4.37 1.77
C THR A 151 -10.86 -4.45 2.44
N VAL A 152 -10.88 -4.67 3.76
CA VAL A 152 -12.09 -4.50 4.56
C VAL A 152 -12.17 -3.04 4.98
N VAL A 153 -13.27 -2.36 4.69
CA VAL A 153 -13.49 -0.94 4.98
C VAL A 153 -14.70 -0.79 5.88
N ARG A 154 -14.54 -0.01 6.95
CA ARG A 154 -15.62 0.47 7.82
C ARG A 154 -15.69 1.98 7.72
N VAL A 155 -16.85 2.49 7.31
CA VAL A 155 -17.14 3.91 7.20
C VAL A 155 -18.06 4.31 8.33
N SER A 156 -17.77 5.44 8.97
CA SER A 156 -18.61 6.04 10.00
C SER A 156 -18.80 7.53 9.75
N TYR A 157 -20.05 7.97 9.71
CA TYR A 157 -20.43 9.39 9.70
C TYR A 157 -21.09 9.72 11.03
N ALA A 158 -20.51 10.65 11.79
CA ALA A 158 -21.20 11.30 12.90
C ALA A 158 -21.72 12.66 12.40
N LEU A 159 -23.01 12.72 12.08
CA LEU A 159 -23.66 13.88 11.48
C LEU A 159 -24.31 14.78 12.53
N PRO A 160 -24.43 16.09 12.27
CA PRO A 160 -25.21 16.97 13.13
C PRO A 160 -26.67 16.52 13.31
N ALA A 161 -27.21 16.69 14.51
CA ALA A 161 -28.58 16.27 14.87
C ALA A 161 -29.65 16.77 13.88
N MET A 162 -29.51 18.04 13.49
CA MET A 162 -30.47 18.79 12.68
C MET A 162 -30.21 18.66 11.17
N ILE A 163 -29.32 17.76 10.73
CA ILE A 163 -28.95 17.66 9.32
C ILE A 163 -30.15 17.35 8.42
N ASP A 164 -31.05 16.44 8.83
CA ASP A 164 -32.25 16.11 8.05
C ASP A 164 -33.30 17.22 8.07
N ALA A 165 -33.23 18.15 9.03
CA ALA A 165 -34.09 19.33 9.02
C ALA A 165 -33.60 20.37 8.00
N ALA A 166 -32.28 20.49 7.81
CA ALA A 166 -31.68 21.37 6.81
C ALA A 166 -31.71 20.75 5.40
N TYR A 167 -31.47 19.44 5.30
CA TYR A 167 -31.46 18.64 4.08
C TYR A 167 -32.33 17.39 4.25
N PRO A 168 -33.65 17.49 3.98
CA PRO A 168 -34.57 16.36 4.14
C PRO A 168 -34.11 15.07 3.47
N GLY A 169 -33.88 14.03 4.29
CA GLY A 169 -33.48 12.70 3.84
C GLY A 169 -31.97 12.50 3.67
N TYR A 170 -31.15 13.48 4.09
CA TYR A 170 -29.70 13.42 3.99
C TYR A 170 -29.11 12.16 4.63
N SER A 171 -29.47 11.83 5.87
CA SER A 171 -28.83 10.76 6.63
C SER A 171 -29.05 9.37 5.99
N ALA A 172 -30.24 9.15 5.41
CA ALA A 172 -30.52 7.94 4.65
C ALA A 172 -29.87 7.96 3.25
N GLY A 173 -29.90 9.12 2.58
CA GLY A 173 -29.36 9.30 1.24
C GLY A 173 -27.84 9.12 1.18
N ILE A 174 -27.11 9.66 2.17
CA ILE A 174 -25.65 9.55 2.20
C ILE A 174 -25.19 8.11 2.41
N GLY A 175 -25.93 7.32 3.19
CA GLY A 175 -25.61 5.91 3.39
C GLY A 175 -25.62 5.11 2.08
N ALA A 176 -26.67 5.27 1.27
CA ALA A 176 -26.79 4.62 -0.03
C ALA A 176 -25.72 5.09 -1.04
N ILE A 177 -25.38 6.39 -1.01
CA ILE A 177 -24.31 6.94 -1.84
C ILE A 177 -22.97 6.29 -1.49
N VAL A 178 -22.64 6.19 -0.19
CA VAL A 178 -21.38 5.62 0.28
C VAL A 178 -21.23 4.15 -0.09
N GLU A 179 -22.28 3.33 0.09
CA GLU A 179 -22.27 1.92 -0.32
C GLU A 179 -21.97 1.76 -1.83
N SER A 180 -22.66 2.54 -2.66
CA SER A 180 -22.44 2.56 -4.12
C SER A 180 -21.04 3.07 -4.48
N SER A 181 -20.60 4.14 -3.82
CA SER A 181 -19.28 4.75 -3.99
C SER A 181 -18.14 3.77 -3.70
N LEU A 182 -18.23 3.01 -2.61
CA LEU A 182 -17.26 1.98 -2.26
C LEU A 182 -17.19 0.90 -3.34
N ALA A 183 -18.33 0.40 -3.83
CA ALA A 183 -18.36 -0.58 -4.90
C ALA A 183 -17.72 -0.06 -6.20
N ASN A 184 -17.91 1.22 -6.53
CA ASN A 184 -17.35 1.82 -7.75
C ASN A 184 -15.82 1.91 -7.73
N LEU A 185 -15.18 2.02 -6.55
CA LEU A 185 -13.71 2.08 -6.45
C LEU A 185 -13.05 0.83 -7.05
N ASN A 186 -13.64 -0.36 -6.87
CA ASN A 186 -13.11 -1.61 -7.44
C ASN A 186 -12.97 -1.54 -8.97
N GLY A 187 -13.82 -0.74 -9.63
CA GLY A 187 -13.87 -0.65 -11.08
C GLY A 187 -12.79 0.24 -11.71
N PHE A 188 -12.07 1.05 -10.92
CA PHE A 188 -11.07 1.96 -11.49
C PHE A 188 -9.87 2.27 -10.62
N LEU A 189 -9.98 2.19 -9.30
CA LEU A 189 -8.93 2.64 -8.39
C LEU A 189 -7.61 1.88 -8.58
N PRO A 190 -7.59 0.53 -8.75
CA PRO A 190 -6.34 -0.19 -8.97
C PRO A 190 -5.59 0.26 -10.23
N GLU A 191 -6.31 0.51 -11.33
CA GLU A 191 -5.71 0.98 -12.59
C GLU A 191 -5.21 2.42 -12.49
N ALA A 192 -6.01 3.30 -11.89
CA ALA A 192 -5.63 4.69 -11.63
C ALA A 192 -4.35 4.78 -10.78
N PHE A 193 -4.30 4.00 -9.69
CA PHE A 193 -3.14 3.93 -8.82
C PHE A 193 -1.90 3.39 -9.55
N GLN A 194 -2.05 2.34 -10.36
CA GLN A 194 -0.96 1.79 -11.16
C GLN A 194 -0.40 2.84 -12.14
N GLN A 195 -1.26 3.54 -12.87
CA GLN A 195 -0.83 4.48 -13.91
C GLN A 195 -0.23 5.76 -13.32
N GLU A 196 -0.91 6.37 -12.35
CA GLU A 196 -0.54 7.71 -11.87
C GLU A 196 0.50 7.66 -10.74
N TYR A 197 0.37 6.71 -9.82
CA TYR A 197 1.30 6.60 -8.69
C TYR A 197 2.47 5.68 -9.00
N ILE A 198 2.21 4.40 -9.28
CA ILE A 198 3.27 3.40 -9.48
C ILE A 198 4.15 3.76 -10.69
N GLU A 199 3.53 4.03 -11.84
CA GLU A 199 4.26 4.36 -13.06
C GLU A 199 4.60 5.85 -13.15
N GLY A 200 3.64 6.72 -12.88
CA GLY A 200 3.80 8.17 -13.02
C GLY A 200 4.73 8.80 -11.98
N THR A 201 4.73 8.28 -10.74
CA THR A 201 5.52 8.84 -9.63
C THR A 201 6.76 7.99 -9.34
N LEU A 202 6.61 6.69 -9.03
CA LEU A 202 7.71 5.91 -8.47
C LEU A 202 8.84 5.66 -9.47
N LEU A 203 8.54 5.49 -10.76
CA LEU A 203 9.57 5.25 -11.79
C LEU A 203 10.56 6.41 -11.94
N SER A 204 10.18 7.63 -11.54
CA SER A 204 11.08 8.78 -11.56
C SER A 204 12.17 8.75 -10.47
N ARG A 205 12.03 7.86 -9.48
CA ARG A 205 12.90 7.77 -8.29
C ARG A 205 14.10 6.85 -8.47
N GLY A 206 14.23 6.23 -9.65
CA GLY A 206 15.33 5.34 -9.96
C GLY A 206 15.68 5.39 -11.44
N ASN A 207 16.78 4.74 -11.78
CA ASN A 207 17.26 4.62 -13.14
C ASN A 207 17.49 3.15 -13.46
N VAL A 208 17.17 2.74 -14.69
CA VAL A 208 17.41 1.39 -15.19
C VAL A 208 18.39 1.46 -16.35
N ARG A 209 19.44 0.64 -16.28
CA ARG A 209 20.44 0.46 -17.35
C ARG A 209 20.58 -1.01 -17.72
N PHE A 210 20.87 -1.27 -18.98
CA PHE A 210 20.99 -2.62 -19.52
C PHE A 210 22.40 -2.82 -20.08
N GLU A 211 23.03 -3.93 -19.72
CA GLU A 211 24.35 -4.31 -20.23
C GLU A 211 24.32 -5.73 -20.81
N ALA A 212 25.13 -5.98 -21.83
CA ALA A 212 25.39 -7.34 -22.28
C ALA A 212 26.33 -8.04 -21.30
N ASP A 213 26.02 -9.29 -20.95
CA ASP A 213 26.89 -10.16 -20.15
C ASP A 213 27.20 -11.43 -20.96
N GLY A 214 28.17 -11.30 -21.85
CA GLY A 214 28.41 -12.28 -22.91
C GLY A 214 27.26 -12.33 -23.93
N TRP A 215 27.16 -13.43 -24.67
CA TRP A 215 26.21 -13.56 -25.80
C TRP A 215 24.83 -14.11 -25.41
N LEU A 216 24.71 -14.77 -24.25
CA LEU A 216 23.49 -15.42 -23.78
C LEU A 216 22.80 -14.71 -22.62
N LYS A 217 23.45 -13.74 -21.99
CA LYS A 217 22.91 -13.07 -20.81
C LYS A 217 22.92 -11.56 -20.96
N LYS A 218 22.04 -10.94 -20.20
CA LYS A 218 21.90 -9.50 -20.04
C LYS A 218 21.90 -9.19 -18.56
N ARG A 219 22.55 -8.10 -18.18
CA ARG A 219 22.42 -7.49 -16.85
C ARG A 219 21.42 -6.34 -16.94
N ILE A 220 20.49 -6.33 -16.00
CA ILE A 220 19.58 -5.23 -15.73
C ILE A 220 20.05 -4.64 -14.42
N ILE A 221 20.44 -3.37 -14.44
CA ILE A 221 21.02 -2.71 -13.28
C ILE A 221 20.10 -1.54 -12.95
N VAL A 222 19.65 -1.51 -11.71
CA VAL A 222 18.70 -0.54 -11.20
C VAL A 222 19.38 0.21 -10.07
N GLU A 223 19.39 1.53 -10.16
CA GLU A 223 20.00 2.41 -9.17
C GLU A 223 18.94 3.37 -8.67
N GLN A 224 18.78 3.47 -7.35
CA GLN A 224 17.78 4.33 -6.73
C GLN A 224 18.21 4.74 -5.32
N GLU A 225 17.66 5.85 -4.86
CA GLU A 225 17.74 6.30 -3.47
C GLU A 225 16.39 6.06 -2.79
N ILE A 226 16.43 5.58 -1.55
CA ILE A 226 15.25 5.20 -0.79
C ILE A 226 15.33 5.90 0.57
N ALA A 227 14.61 7.01 0.69
CA ALA A 227 14.54 7.78 1.92
C ALA A 227 13.67 7.09 2.98
N GLY A 228 14.05 7.21 4.25
CA GLY A 228 13.27 6.76 5.40
C GLY A 228 13.55 5.34 5.87
N ILE A 229 14.54 4.65 5.31
CA ILE A 229 15.01 3.33 5.78
C ILE A 229 16.54 3.33 5.98
N THR A 230 17.03 2.40 6.79
CA THR A 230 18.47 2.15 7.00
C THR A 230 18.88 0.82 6.36
N ALA A 231 20.18 0.60 6.19
CA ALA A 231 20.69 -0.69 5.71
C ALA A 231 20.28 -1.87 6.61
N ASP A 232 20.34 -1.69 7.94
CA ASP A 232 19.94 -2.72 8.93
C ASP A 232 18.46 -3.11 8.80
N MET A 233 17.58 -2.14 8.52
CA MET A 233 16.17 -2.42 8.28
C MET A 233 15.98 -3.34 7.07
N LEU A 234 16.74 -3.10 5.99
CA LEU A 234 16.65 -3.89 4.76
C LEU A 234 17.30 -5.27 4.92
N ASP A 235 18.41 -5.37 5.65
CA ASP A 235 19.05 -6.62 6.06
C ASP A 235 18.05 -7.56 6.76
N TRP A 236 17.31 -7.03 7.75
CA TRP A 236 16.28 -7.78 8.44
C TRP A 236 15.10 -8.16 7.54
N TRP A 237 14.68 -7.26 6.65
CA TRP A 237 13.52 -7.46 5.77
C TRP A 237 13.61 -8.75 4.95
N TRP A 238 14.78 -9.09 4.41
CA TRP A 238 14.93 -10.22 3.49
C TRP A 238 14.50 -11.57 4.09
N ASP A 239 14.74 -11.77 5.38
CA ASP A 239 14.31 -12.98 6.09
C ASP A 239 12.92 -12.82 6.75
N ASN A 240 12.38 -11.60 6.79
CA ASN A 240 11.16 -11.26 7.52
C ASN A 240 9.97 -10.82 6.65
N ILE A 241 10.03 -11.04 5.33
CA ILE A 241 8.87 -10.92 4.43
C ILE A 241 7.71 -11.79 4.92
N ASN A 242 7.99 -13.02 5.34
CA ASN A 242 7.22 -14.01 6.12
C ASN A 242 5.70 -14.29 5.84
N SER A 243 5.00 -13.48 5.06
CA SER A 243 3.56 -13.60 4.82
C SER A 243 3.16 -13.00 3.47
N THR A 244 2.04 -13.49 2.92
CA THR A 244 1.47 -12.91 1.70
C THR A 244 1.03 -11.45 1.91
N ALA A 245 0.52 -11.09 3.09
CA ALA A 245 0.11 -9.72 3.36
C ALA A 245 1.28 -8.73 3.30
N ARG A 246 2.42 -9.04 3.96
CA ARG A 246 3.65 -8.23 3.88
C ARG A 246 4.20 -8.16 2.46
N TYR A 247 4.26 -9.30 1.76
CA TYR A 247 4.71 -9.33 0.37
C TYR A 247 3.83 -8.44 -0.53
N GLN A 248 2.51 -8.44 -0.33
CA GLN A 248 1.60 -7.55 -1.05
C GLN A 248 1.83 -6.06 -0.73
N ARG A 249 2.18 -5.68 0.51
CA ARG A 249 2.55 -4.28 0.81
C ARG A 249 3.81 -3.82 0.10
N TRP A 250 4.74 -4.75 -0.13
CA TRP A 250 5.98 -4.43 -0.82
C TRP A 250 5.76 -4.04 -2.29
N HIS A 251 4.72 -4.57 -2.94
CA HIS A 251 4.25 -4.06 -4.23
C HIS A 251 2.73 -4.29 -4.42
N PRO A 252 1.88 -3.30 -4.09
CA PRO A 252 0.42 -3.48 -3.97
C PRO A 252 -0.31 -3.93 -5.23
N THR A 253 0.26 -3.71 -6.41
CA THR A 253 -0.36 -4.06 -7.70
C THR A 253 0.26 -5.30 -8.35
N ALA A 254 1.52 -5.64 -8.02
CA ALA A 254 2.24 -6.74 -8.67
C ALA A 254 2.37 -7.99 -7.82
N HIS A 255 2.53 -7.87 -6.50
CA HIS A 255 2.75 -9.02 -5.62
C HIS A 255 1.44 -9.75 -5.31
N VAL A 256 1.43 -11.07 -5.48
CA VAL A 256 0.20 -11.88 -5.35
C VAL A 256 0.25 -12.80 -4.15
N SER A 257 1.31 -13.59 -4.00
CA SER A 257 1.43 -14.57 -2.92
C SER A 257 2.88 -14.86 -2.56
N PHE A 258 3.10 -15.20 -1.29
CA PHE A 258 4.39 -15.55 -0.72
C PHE A 258 4.28 -16.78 0.17
N GLU A 259 5.26 -17.67 0.06
CA GLU A 259 5.45 -18.85 0.92
C GLU A 259 6.94 -19.14 1.09
N TRP A 260 7.40 -19.40 2.31
CA TRP A 260 8.70 -20.02 2.54
C TRP A 260 8.60 -21.52 2.26
N LEU A 261 9.33 -22.01 1.26
CA LEU A 261 9.53 -23.45 1.07
C LEU A 261 10.62 -23.99 1.99
N GLU A 262 11.66 -23.17 2.21
CA GLU A 262 12.67 -23.39 3.23
C GLU A 262 12.80 -22.06 4.00
N PRO A 263 12.34 -21.98 5.25
CA PRO A 263 12.35 -20.73 5.99
C PRO A 263 13.78 -20.34 6.42
N PRO A 264 14.02 -19.05 6.68
CA PRO A 264 15.25 -18.56 7.29
C PRO A 264 15.61 -19.31 8.58
N ALA A 265 16.89 -19.63 8.73
CA ALA A 265 17.40 -20.28 9.94
C ALA A 265 17.63 -19.28 11.08
N GLN A 266 17.87 -18.01 10.75
CA GLN A 266 18.28 -16.95 11.68
C GLN A 266 17.50 -15.64 11.41
N ALA A 267 16.16 -15.70 11.48
CA ALA A 267 15.30 -14.55 11.17
C ALA A 267 15.46 -13.35 12.14
N ASP A 268 16.05 -13.57 13.32
CA ASP A 268 16.34 -12.53 14.32
C ASP A 268 17.75 -11.90 14.14
N GLU A 269 18.47 -12.24 13.07
CA GLU A 269 19.78 -11.68 12.74
C GLU A 269 19.70 -10.78 11.50
N LEU A 270 20.66 -9.86 11.37
CA LEU A 270 20.76 -8.99 10.19
C LEU A 270 21.44 -9.68 8.99
N ALA A 271 22.14 -10.79 9.22
CA ALA A 271 22.67 -11.59 8.12
C ALA A 271 21.55 -12.47 7.54
N TYR A 272 21.32 -12.37 6.22
CA TYR A 272 20.31 -13.20 5.57
C TYR A 272 20.66 -14.70 5.63
N SER A 273 19.63 -15.54 5.73
CA SER A 273 19.78 -16.98 5.93
C SER A 273 20.08 -17.71 4.62
N VAL A 274 21.35 -18.00 4.37
CA VAL A 274 21.75 -18.78 3.19
C VAL A 274 20.99 -20.10 3.11
N GLY A 275 20.48 -20.41 1.92
CA GLY A 275 19.71 -21.62 1.64
C GLY A 275 18.20 -21.47 1.88
N ALA A 276 17.71 -20.37 2.46
CA ALA A 276 16.28 -20.13 2.51
C ALA A 276 15.71 -20.00 1.09
N VAL A 277 14.49 -20.49 0.91
CA VAL A 277 13.82 -20.57 -0.39
C VAL A 277 12.42 -20.01 -0.27
N GLN A 278 12.15 -18.92 -0.97
CA GLN A 278 10.81 -18.39 -1.14
C GLN A 278 10.19 -18.88 -2.45
N LEU A 279 8.90 -19.20 -2.38
CA LEU A 279 8.00 -19.37 -3.52
C LEU A 279 7.08 -18.16 -3.59
N VAL A 280 7.26 -17.37 -4.64
CA VAL A 280 6.45 -16.16 -4.85
C VAL A 280 5.65 -16.26 -6.15
N SER A 281 4.50 -15.58 -6.16
CA SER A 281 3.72 -15.31 -7.36
C SER A 281 3.59 -13.80 -7.49
N GLU A 282 3.99 -13.27 -8.64
CA GLU A 282 4.01 -11.84 -8.91
C GLU A 282 3.83 -11.53 -10.40
N TYR A 283 3.50 -10.29 -10.71
CA TYR A 283 3.45 -9.77 -12.07
C TYR A 283 4.71 -8.96 -12.35
N ILE A 284 5.47 -9.35 -13.38
CA ILE A 284 6.56 -8.52 -13.92
C ILE A 284 6.04 -7.93 -15.24
N GLY A 285 5.58 -6.69 -15.19
CA GLY A 285 4.77 -6.11 -16.27
C GLY A 285 3.51 -6.95 -16.51
N PRO A 286 3.19 -7.35 -17.77
CA PRO A 286 2.00 -8.16 -18.05
C PRO A 286 2.17 -9.65 -17.69
N TYR A 287 3.36 -10.09 -17.26
CA TYR A 287 3.68 -11.50 -17.12
C TYR A 287 3.55 -11.98 -15.68
N LYS A 288 2.55 -12.83 -15.42
CA LYS A 288 2.47 -13.54 -14.15
C LYS A 288 3.56 -14.60 -14.04
N SER A 289 4.41 -14.45 -13.06
CA SER A 289 5.55 -15.31 -12.78
C SER A 289 5.37 -16.05 -11.46
N ASN A 290 5.74 -17.33 -11.44
CA ASN A 290 5.91 -18.08 -10.20
C ASN A 290 7.40 -18.34 -10.04
N LEU A 291 8.02 -17.70 -9.05
CA LEU A 291 9.46 -17.72 -8.86
C LEU A 291 9.84 -18.53 -7.62
N LEU A 292 10.94 -19.27 -7.76
CA LEU A 292 11.67 -19.83 -6.65
C LEU A 292 12.93 -18.98 -6.49
N ILE A 293 13.01 -18.23 -5.39
CA ILE A 293 14.19 -17.42 -5.08
C ILE A 293 14.92 -18.10 -3.93
N THR A 294 16.21 -18.36 -4.11
CA THR A 294 17.05 -19.01 -3.09
C THR A 294 18.19 -18.09 -2.71
N TRP A 295 18.33 -17.83 -1.42
CA TRP A 295 19.47 -17.14 -0.83
C TRP A 295 20.74 -17.98 -0.99
N LEU A 296 21.81 -17.35 -1.48
CA LEU A 296 23.09 -17.99 -1.78
C LEU A 296 24.18 -17.48 -0.85
N GLU A 297 25.31 -18.17 -0.79
CA GLU A 297 26.49 -17.71 -0.06
C GLU A 297 26.93 -16.31 -0.53
N ALA A 298 27.09 -15.38 0.41
CA ALA A 298 27.42 -13.97 0.14
C ALA A 298 28.75 -13.84 -0.62
N GLU A 299 29.69 -14.76 -0.41
CA GLU A 299 30.99 -14.82 -1.06
C GLU A 299 30.87 -14.96 -2.59
N GLY A 300 29.77 -15.51 -3.07
CA GLY A 300 29.50 -15.64 -4.51
C GLY A 300 29.32 -14.30 -5.23
N ALA A 301 29.04 -13.22 -4.50
CA ALA A 301 28.92 -11.87 -5.05
C ALA A 301 30.19 -11.01 -4.85
N ILE A 302 31.22 -11.52 -4.15
CA ILE A 302 32.47 -10.79 -3.94
C ILE A 302 33.11 -10.42 -5.30
N GLY A 303 33.52 -9.16 -5.42
CA GLY A 303 34.06 -8.59 -6.66
C GLY A 303 33.01 -8.15 -7.69
N GLN A 304 31.72 -8.31 -7.37
CA GLN A 304 30.59 -7.78 -8.15
C GLN A 304 29.82 -6.68 -7.40
N VAL A 305 30.07 -6.53 -6.09
CA VAL A 305 29.49 -5.53 -5.20
C VAL A 305 30.52 -4.47 -4.83
N GLU A 306 30.05 -3.27 -4.54
CA GLU A 306 30.83 -2.11 -4.11
C GLU A 306 30.34 -1.55 -2.76
N TYR A 307 29.07 -1.78 -2.40
CA TYR A 307 28.49 -1.31 -1.14
C TYR A 307 28.68 -2.29 0.02
N ASP A 308 28.47 -1.78 1.24
CA ASP A 308 28.77 -2.50 2.49
C ASP A 308 27.81 -3.64 2.81
N HIS A 309 26.56 -3.56 2.34
CA HIS A 309 25.54 -4.58 2.54
C HIS A 309 25.09 -5.16 1.20
N TRP A 310 24.88 -6.48 1.15
CA TRP A 310 24.29 -7.12 -0.02
C TRP A 310 23.60 -8.45 0.30
N ILE A 311 22.60 -8.77 -0.52
CA ILE A 311 22.01 -10.11 -0.62
C ILE A 311 22.27 -10.70 -2.00
N TYR A 312 22.70 -11.96 -2.03
CA TYR A 312 22.92 -12.71 -3.27
C TYR A 312 21.92 -13.85 -3.40
N ALA A 313 21.23 -13.91 -4.54
CA ALA A 313 20.19 -14.89 -4.79
C ALA A 313 20.25 -15.48 -6.19
N LYS A 314 19.62 -16.66 -6.34
CA LYS A 314 19.18 -17.17 -7.64
C LYS A 314 17.67 -17.13 -7.73
N THR A 315 17.20 -16.95 -8.94
CA THR A 315 15.78 -16.94 -9.26
C THR A 315 15.48 -17.94 -10.38
N ASP A 316 14.60 -18.89 -10.10
CA ASP A 316 14.15 -19.92 -11.03
C ASP A 316 12.66 -19.71 -11.33
N LEU A 317 12.25 -19.75 -12.60
CA LEU A 317 10.83 -19.94 -12.91
C LEU A 317 10.43 -21.33 -12.40
N LYS A 318 9.38 -21.44 -11.57
CA LYS A 318 8.94 -22.71 -10.98
C LYS A 318 8.77 -23.82 -12.01
N ALA A 319 8.18 -23.49 -13.16
CA ALA A 319 7.95 -24.43 -14.26
C ALA A 319 9.23 -24.81 -15.03
N LEU A 320 10.31 -24.03 -14.93
CA LEU A 320 11.59 -24.23 -15.63
C LEU A 320 12.77 -24.36 -14.65
N ARG A 321 12.51 -24.82 -13.42
CA ARG A 321 13.51 -24.90 -12.35
C ARG A 321 14.78 -25.61 -12.81
N GLY A 322 15.93 -24.95 -12.69
CA GLY A 322 17.23 -25.51 -13.02
C GLY A 322 17.60 -25.52 -14.51
N ILE A 323 16.77 -24.95 -15.39
CA ILE A 323 17.05 -24.87 -16.84
C ILE A 323 17.77 -23.56 -17.18
N PHE A 324 17.33 -22.43 -16.61
CA PHE A 324 17.96 -21.11 -16.79
C PHE A 324 17.90 -20.28 -15.49
N PRO A 325 18.73 -20.61 -14.49
CA PRO A 325 18.74 -19.86 -13.24
C PRO A 325 19.22 -18.43 -13.50
N GLN A 326 18.41 -17.47 -13.08
CA GLN A 326 18.76 -16.06 -13.05
C GLN A 326 19.55 -15.78 -11.78
N ARG A 327 20.37 -14.72 -11.78
CA ARG A 327 21.05 -14.23 -10.56
C ARG A 327 20.55 -12.85 -10.22
N MET A 328 20.48 -12.58 -8.93
CA MET A 328 20.06 -11.31 -8.37
C MET A 328 21.04 -10.91 -7.28
N ILE A 329 21.53 -9.68 -7.33
CA ILE A 329 22.27 -9.03 -6.27
C ILE A 329 21.50 -7.75 -5.94
N HIS A 330 21.18 -7.57 -4.67
CA HIS A 330 20.81 -6.26 -4.15
C HIS A 330 21.93 -5.83 -3.23
N GLU A 331 22.57 -4.70 -3.53
CA GLU A 331 23.57 -4.08 -2.67
C GLU A 331 23.10 -2.69 -2.26
N TYR A 332 23.40 -2.30 -1.03
CA TYR A 332 22.95 -1.04 -0.45
C TYR A 332 23.86 -0.59 0.68
N GLN A 333 23.75 0.69 1.00
CA GLN A 333 24.39 1.34 2.13
C GLN A 333 23.62 2.61 2.47
N ASP A 334 23.78 3.10 3.70
CA ASP A 334 23.20 4.39 4.08
C ASP A 334 23.72 5.52 3.15
N ASN A 335 22.83 6.46 2.82
CA ASN A 335 23.17 7.61 2.00
C ASN A 335 23.99 8.64 2.81
N GLU A 336 24.63 9.59 2.12
CA GLU A 336 25.50 10.58 2.78
C GLU A 336 24.74 11.50 3.76
N SER A 337 23.44 11.72 3.54
CA SER A 337 22.58 12.53 4.41
C SER A 337 22.16 11.80 5.69
N GLY A 338 22.28 10.47 5.73
CA GLY A 338 21.87 9.63 6.86
C GLY A 338 20.35 9.54 7.06
N ASP A 339 19.57 9.86 6.02
CA ASP A 339 18.10 9.84 6.04
C ASP A 339 17.51 8.77 5.11
N GLY A 340 18.34 7.91 4.53
CA GLY A 340 17.94 6.84 3.63
C GLY A 340 19.09 5.94 3.22
N ILE A 341 18.86 5.11 2.22
CA ILE A 341 19.88 4.28 1.57
C ILE A 341 20.03 4.62 0.09
N VAL A 342 21.22 4.39 -0.44
CA VAL A 342 21.41 4.18 -1.89
C VAL A 342 21.43 2.69 -2.16
N MET A 343 20.73 2.26 -3.20
CA MET A 343 20.57 0.85 -3.55
C MET A 343 20.88 0.61 -5.02
N ARG A 344 21.66 -0.44 -5.28
CA ARG A 344 21.88 -0.98 -6.62
C ARG A 344 21.41 -2.43 -6.70
N SER A 345 20.50 -2.71 -7.63
CA SER A 345 19.99 -4.05 -7.91
C SER A 345 20.51 -4.53 -9.26
N ILE A 346 21.11 -5.71 -9.31
CA ILE A 346 21.68 -6.31 -10.51
C ILE A 346 20.98 -7.64 -10.76
N PHE A 347 20.25 -7.73 -11.86
CA PHE A 347 19.62 -8.96 -12.33
C PHE A 347 20.35 -9.47 -13.57
N THR A 348 20.88 -10.69 -13.50
CA THR A 348 21.48 -11.37 -14.64
C THR A 348 20.50 -12.40 -15.18
N VAL A 349 19.96 -12.13 -16.37
CA VAL A 349 18.89 -12.92 -16.99
C VAL A 349 19.29 -13.40 -18.39
N PRO A 350 18.69 -14.49 -18.91
CA PRO A 350 18.93 -14.93 -20.28
C PRO A 350 18.45 -13.89 -21.31
N SER A 351 19.28 -13.56 -22.29
CA SER A 351 18.96 -12.53 -23.30
C SER A 351 17.75 -12.87 -24.17
N PHE A 352 17.39 -14.16 -24.30
CA PHE A 352 16.22 -14.58 -25.08
C PHE A 352 14.88 -14.32 -24.37
N PHE A 353 14.88 -13.93 -23.08
CA PHE A 353 13.64 -13.62 -22.37
C PHE A 353 12.86 -12.52 -23.06
N ASP A 354 13.52 -11.46 -23.56
CA ASP A 354 12.85 -10.40 -24.31
C ASP A 354 12.27 -10.86 -25.67
N LEU A 355 12.74 -12.00 -26.21
CA LEU A 355 12.18 -12.58 -27.44
C LEU A 355 10.87 -13.32 -27.17
N VAL A 356 10.79 -14.05 -26.05
CA VAL A 356 9.63 -14.86 -25.67
C VAL A 356 8.61 -14.09 -24.83
N MET A 357 9.07 -13.08 -24.09
CA MET A 357 8.31 -12.16 -23.25
C MET A 357 8.76 -10.74 -23.60
N PRO A 358 8.25 -10.16 -24.71
CA PRO A 358 8.62 -8.80 -25.12
C PRO A 358 8.53 -7.79 -23.99
N GLY A 359 9.62 -7.05 -23.77
CA GLY A 359 9.71 -6.02 -22.74
C GLY A 359 10.04 -6.51 -21.33
N PHE A 360 10.18 -7.82 -21.10
CA PHE A 360 10.42 -8.39 -19.77
C PHE A 360 11.57 -7.72 -19.02
N SER A 361 12.75 -7.54 -19.64
CA SER A 361 13.90 -6.96 -18.96
C SER A 361 13.61 -5.53 -18.48
N ARG A 362 12.86 -4.76 -19.26
CA ARG A 362 12.45 -3.41 -18.90
C ARG A 362 11.46 -3.44 -17.73
N SER A 363 10.43 -4.27 -17.82
CA SER A 363 9.45 -4.44 -16.75
C SER A 363 10.08 -4.93 -15.45
N LEU A 364 11.11 -5.79 -15.51
CA LEU A 364 11.84 -6.23 -14.32
C LEU A 364 12.62 -5.07 -13.66
N GLY A 365 13.25 -4.20 -14.47
CA GLY A 365 13.91 -3.01 -13.94
C GLY A 365 12.93 -2.00 -13.34
N GLU A 366 11.79 -1.77 -14.00
CA GLU A 366 10.71 -0.91 -13.52
C GLU A 366 10.09 -1.45 -12.22
N HIS A 367 9.82 -2.76 -12.16
CA HIS A 367 9.31 -3.46 -10.97
C HIS A 367 10.23 -3.29 -9.76
N ALA A 368 11.55 -3.45 -9.95
CA ALA A 368 12.54 -3.29 -8.89
C ALA A 368 12.65 -1.84 -8.37
N ILE A 369 12.36 -0.82 -9.20
CA ILE A 369 12.22 0.55 -8.69
C ILE A 369 10.97 0.63 -7.82
N GLN A 370 9.84 0.17 -8.35
CA GLN A 370 8.53 0.34 -7.72
C GLN A 370 8.46 -0.34 -6.35
N GLU A 371 8.88 -1.60 -6.22
CA GLU A 371 8.73 -2.35 -4.96
C GLU A 371 9.58 -1.74 -3.82
N MET A 372 10.82 -1.34 -4.10
CA MET A 372 11.72 -0.84 -3.07
C MET A 372 11.24 0.50 -2.50
N GLN A 373 10.53 1.30 -3.31
CA GLN A 373 9.96 2.59 -2.89
C GLN A 373 8.75 2.46 -1.95
N PHE A 374 8.20 1.25 -1.75
CA PHE A 374 7.17 1.00 -0.74
C PHE A 374 7.73 0.68 0.64
N LEU A 375 8.98 0.20 0.75
CA LEU A 375 9.58 -0.19 2.03
C LEU A 375 9.51 0.90 3.11
N PRO A 376 9.79 2.19 2.83
CA PRO A 376 9.71 3.25 3.84
C PRO A 376 8.35 3.41 4.50
N ARG A 377 7.27 2.89 3.90
CA ARG A 377 5.90 2.99 4.42
C ARG A 377 5.64 2.13 5.63
N PHE A 378 6.31 0.99 5.73
CA PHE A 378 5.99 -0.01 6.76
C PHE A 378 7.24 -0.60 7.40
N LEU A 379 8.38 -0.64 6.71
CA LEU A 379 9.57 -1.30 7.18
C LEU A 379 10.18 -0.66 8.45
N PRO A 380 10.28 0.68 8.58
CA PRO A 380 10.85 1.28 9.80
C PRO A 380 10.10 0.88 11.05
N GLU A 381 8.76 0.93 10.98
CA GLU A 381 7.90 0.62 12.10
C GLU A 381 7.89 -0.88 12.41
N LEU A 382 7.83 -1.71 11.36
CA LEU A 382 7.88 -3.15 11.49
C LEU A 382 9.21 -3.62 12.12
N PHE A 383 10.34 -3.04 11.68
CA PHE A 383 11.66 -3.32 12.23
C PHE A 383 11.75 -2.90 13.70
N ARG A 384 11.34 -1.68 14.04
CA ARG A 384 11.31 -1.18 15.42
C ARG A 384 10.51 -2.09 16.35
N ARG A 385 9.34 -2.56 15.90
CA ARG A 385 8.46 -3.42 16.70
C ARG A 385 8.94 -4.85 16.82
N GLU A 386 9.42 -5.45 15.73
CA GLU A 386 9.71 -6.89 15.70
C GLU A 386 11.17 -7.22 15.98
N PHE A 387 12.10 -6.41 15.46
CA PHE A 387 13.53 -6.59 15.68
C PHE A 387 14.00 -5.88 16.94
N GLU A 388 13.77 -4.57 17.06
CA GLU A 388 14.22 -3.80 18.24
C GLU A 388 13.35 -4.06 19.48
N ARG A 389 12.15 -4.62 19.26
CA ARG A 389 11.14 -4.91 20.29
C ARG A 389 10.71 -3.66 21.06
N ASP A 390 10.69 -2.52 20.37
CA ASP A 390 10.22 -1.26 20.92
C ASP A 390 8.75 -1.04 20.59
N TRP A 391 7.95 -0.83 21.64
CA TRP A 391 6.51 -0.58 21.59
C TRP A 391 6.15 0.72 22.32
N SER A 392 7.11 1.65 22.46
CA SER A 392 6.97 2.86 23.28
C SER A 392 5.94 3.86 22.78
N ASP A 393 5.63 3.86 21.48
CA ASP A 393 4.64 4.71 20.81
C ASP A 393 3.22 4.13 20.85
N CYS A 394 3.10 2.85 21.24
CA CYS A 394 1.83 2.24 21.51
C CYS A 394 1.26 2.73 22.84
N GLY A 395 0.17 3.50 22.77
CA GLY A 395 -0.66 3.74 23.96
C GLY A 395 -1.01 2.42 24.63
N LEU A 396 -0.74 2.33 25.95
CA LEU A 396 -0.95 1.17 26.84
C LEU A 396 -1.90 0.10 26.27
N CYS A 397 -1.34 -0.91 25.61
CA CYS A 397 -1.99 -2.22 25.47
C CYS A 397 -1.96 -2.88 26.85
N THR A 398 -2.84 -2.46 27.76
CA THR A 398 -3.15 -3.29 28.94
C THR A 398 -4.09 -4.40 28.48
N GLU A 399 -3.59 -5.64 28.58
CA GLU A 399 -4.34 -6.89 28.39
C GLU A 399 -5.70 -6.91 29.08
#